data_AF-A0A959CE51-F1
#
_entry.id   AF-A0A959CE51-F1
#
_cell.length_a   1.000
_cell.length_b   1.000
_cell.length_c   1.000
_cell.angle_alpha   90.00
_cell.angle_beta   90.00
_cell.angle_gamma   90.00
#
_symmetry.space_group_name_H-M   'P 1'
#
loop_
_entity.id
_entity.type
_entity.pdbx_description
1 polymer ?
#
loop_
_entity_poly.entity_id
_entity_poly.type
_entity_poly.pdbx_seq_one_letter_code
_entity_poly.pdbx_strand_id
1 'polypeptide(L)' 'MKRIIVAIDGLSSCGKSTLAKGLAKSLHYAYLDTGAMYRAVTLYFLDNQVDYNDPGAVEAALG' A
#
# COMPACT_ATOMS: atom_id res chain seq x y z
N MET A 1 -7.04 -18.20 20.44
CA MET A 1 -6.84 -18.42 18.99
C MET A 1 -5.56 -17.74 18.54
N LYS A 2 -4.80 -18.35 17.63
CA LYS A 2 -3.57 -17.74 17.09
C LYS A 2 -3.94 -16.65 16.09
N ARG A 3 -3.35 -15.47 16.20
CA ARG A 3 -3.50 -14.40 15.19
C ARG A 3 -2.82 -14.86 13.90
N ILE A 4 -3.54 -14.80 12.79
CA ILE A 4 -3.02 -15.15 11.46
C ILE A 4 -2.86 -13.89 10.60
N ILE A 5 -2.01 -13.94 9.58
CA ILE A 5 -1.90 -12.87 8.58
C ILE A 5 -2.50 -13.41 7.29
N VAL A 6 -3.39 -12.63 6.68
CA VAL A 6 -4.06 -12.99 5.43
C VAL A 6 -3.57 -12.06 4.33
N ALA A 7 -2.83 -12.61 3.37
CA ALA A 7 -2.43 -11.90 2.14
C ALA A 7 -3.50 -12.09 1.06
N ILE A 8 -3.84 -11.04 0.32
CA ILE A 8 -4.85 -11.04 -0.75
C ILE A 8 -4.25 -10.39 -2.00
N ASP A 9 -3.83 -11.24 -2.94
CA ASP A 9 -3.14 -10.82 -4.17
C ASP A 9 -3.98 -11.07 -5.43
N GLY A 10 -3.63 -10.39 -6.51
CA GLY A 10 -4.24 -10.55 -7.83
C GLY A 10 -4.16 -9.29 -8.68
N LEU A 11 -4.61 -9.37 -9.94
CA LEU A 11 -4.52 -8.26 -10.91
C LEU A 11 -5.28 -7.01 -10.46
N SER A 12 -4.88 -5.86 -10.97
CA SER A 12 -5.55 -4.57 -10.70
C SER A 12 -7.03 -4.64 -11.10
N SER A 13 -7.88 -3.84 -10.42
CA SER A 13 -9.32 -3.74 -10.68
C SER A 13 -10.19 -4.99 -10.42
N CYS A 14 -9.67 -6.10 -9.90
CA CYS A 14 -10.48 -7.29 -9.56
C CYS A 14 -11.29 -7.19 -8.24
N GLY A 15 -11.47 -5.99 -7.67
CA GLY A 15 -12.21 -5.79 -6.43
C GLY A 15 -11.49 -6.22 -5.13
N LYS A 16 -10.18 -6.51 -5.20
CA LYS A 16 -9.38 -7.02 -4.06
C LYS A 16 -9.44 -6.14 -2.82
N SER A 17 -9.22 -4.84 -2.95
CA SER A 17 -9.27 -3.91 -1.81
C SER A 17 -10.66 -3.87 -1.16
N THR A 18 -11.72 -3.94 -1.97
CA THR A 18 -13.11 -4.01 -1.49
C THR A 18 -13.35 -5.30 -0.71
N LEU A 19 -12.95 -6.44 -1.27
CA LEU A 19 -13.05 -7.76 -0.61
C LEU A 19 -12.25 -7.79 0.70
N ALA A 20 -10.99 -7.36 0.67
CA ALA A 20 -10.09 -7.37 1.82
C ALA A 20 -10.61 -6.50 2.96
N LYS A 21 -11.10 -5.30 2.65
CA LYS A 21 -11.71 -4.39 3.62
C LYS A 21 -12.99 -4.98 4.23
N GLY A 22 -13.84 -5.62 3.42
CA GLY A 22 -15.03 -6.32 3.88
C GLY A 22 -14.70 -7.51 4.79
N LEU A 23 -13.75 -8.35 4.38
CA LEU A 23 -13.29 -9.50 5.15
C LEU A 23 -12.70 -9.08 6.50
N ALA A 24 -11.83 -8.08 6.51
CA ALA A 24 -11.22 -7.55 7.73
C ALA A 24 -12.28 -7.02 8.70
N LYS A 25 -13.29 -6.29 8.20
CA LYS A 25 -14.40 -5.81 9.03
C LYS A 25 -15.21 -6.96 9.63
N SER A 26 -15.55 -7.98 8.84
CA SER A 26 -16.34 -9.14 9.30
C SER A 26 -15.60 -10.03 10.29
N LEU A 27 -14.27 -10.11 10.20
CA LEU A 27 -13.45 -10.95 11.08
C LEU A 27 -12.80 -10.16 12.23
N HIS A 28 -13.05 -8.85 12.34
CA HIS A 28 -12.40 -7.95 13.29
C HIS A 28 -10.86 -7.93 13.18
N TYR A 29 -10.35 -7.94 11.95
CA TYR A 29 -8.93 -7.78 11.62
C TYR A 29 -8.61 -6.36 11.20
N ALA A 30 -7.35 -5.95 11.39
CA ALA A 30 -6.83 -4.75 10.74
C ALA A 30 -6.73 -4.97 9.22
N TYR A 31 -6.98 -3.91 8.46
CA TYR A 31 -6.83 -3.88 7.01
C TYR A 31 -5.64 -2.99 6.61
N LEU A 32 -4.79 -3.49 5.71
CA LEU A 32 -3.64 -2.76 5.18
C LEU A 32 -3.72 -2.74 3.64
N ASP A 33 -3.73 -1.53 3.06
CA ASP A 33 -3.71 -1.33 1.60
C ASP A 33 -2.30 -0.89 1.15
N THR A 34 -1.47 -1.85 0.77
CA THR A 34 -0.11 -1.57 0.27
C THR A 34 -0.13 -0.75 -1.02
N GLY A 35 -1.15 -0.91 -1.87
CA GLY A 35 -1.30 -0.13 -3.10
C GLY A 35 -1.56 1.36 -2.82
N ALA A 36 -2.33 1.68 -1.78
CA ALA A 36 -2.50 3.06 -1.33
C ALA A 36 -1.21 3.65 -0.78
N MET A 37 -0.39 2.86 -0.08
CA MET A 37 0.92 3.30 0.42
C MET A 37 1.87 3.68 -0.72
N TYR A 38 2.02 2.83 -1.74
CA TYR A 38 2.85 3.14 -2.90
C TYR A 38 2.35 4.40 -3.64
N ARG A 39 1.03 4.54 -3.83
CA ARG A 39 0.45 5.74 -4.44
C ARG A 39 0.72 7.02 -3.64
N ALA A 40 0.69 6.94 -2.31
CA ALA A 40 1.01 8.08 -1.46
C ALA A 40 2.48 8.52 -1.60
N VAL A 41 3.41 7.56 -1.63
CA VAL A 41 4.83 7.85 -1.90
C VAL A 41 5.03 8.44 -3.29
N THR A 42 4.37 7.89 -4.31
CA THR A 42 4.42 8.46 -5.66
C THR A 42 3.90 9.90 -5.70
N LEU A 43 2.77 10.18 -5.03
CA LEU A 43 2.23 11.54 -4.96
C LEU A 43 3.23 12.49 -4.28
N TYR A 44 3.82 12.08 -3.16
CA TYR A 44 4.86 12.86 -2.48
C TYR A 44 6.05 13.18 -3.39
N PHE A 45 6.52 12.22 -4.18
CA PHE A 45 7.60 12.44 -5.14
C PHE A 45 7.20 13.42 -6.25
N LEU A 46 5.98 13.32 -6.77
CA LEU A 46 5.48 14.25 -7.79
C LEU A 46 5.36 15.67 -7.24
N ASP A 47 4.81 15.83 -6.04
CA ASP A 47 4.60 17.14 -5.39
C ASP A 47 5.93 17.82 -5.03
N ASN A 48 6.97 17.05 -4.72
CA ASN A 48 8.29 17.54 -4.33
C ASN A 48 9.34 17.45 -5.45
N GLN A 49 8.94 17.08 -6.67
CA GLN A 49 9.81 16.92 -7.83
C GLN A 49 11.03 16.02 -7.56
N VAL A 50 10.84 14.96 -6.77
CA VAL A 50 11.88 13.98 -6.49
C VAL A 50 12.15 13.17 -7.76
N ASP A 51 13.40 13.15 -8.22
CA ASP A 51 13.81 12.26 -9.31
C ASP A 51 13.90 10.83 -8.79
N TYR A 52 12.89 10.03 -9.09
CA TYR A 52 12.84 8.63 -8.69
C TYR A 52 13.85 7.74 -9.44
N ASN A 53 14.55 8.25 -10.46
CA ASN A 53 15.65 7.56 -11.13
C ASN A 53 17.02 7.81 -10.47
N ASP A 54 17.09 8.74 -9.52
CA ASP A 54 18.27 8.99 -8.70
C ASP A 54 18.10 8.33 -7.32
N PRO A 55 18.80 7.22 -7.03
CA PRO A 55 18.73 6.57 -5.72
C PRO A 55 19.09 7.50 -4.55
N GLY A 56 19.98 8.48 -4.76
CA GLY A 56 20.35 9.46 -3.74
C GLY A 56 19.21 10.42 -3.43
N ALA A 57 18.48 10.89 -4.45
CA ALA A 57 17.28 11.70 -4.27
C ALA A 57 16.16 10.92 -3.56
N VAL A 58 15.98 9.64 -3.92
CA VAL A 58 15.01 8.74 -3.25
C VAL A 58 15.34 8.55 -1.78
N GLU A 59 16.62 8.29 -1.44
CA GLU A 59 17.07 8.15 -0.06
C GLU A 59 16.87 9.44 0.73
N ALA A 60 17.28 10.59 0.19
CA ALA A 60 17.07 11.89 0.84
C ALA A 60 15.59 12.24 1.06
N ALA A 61 14.69 11.71 0.22
CA ALA A 61 13.26 11.97 0.31
C ALA A 61 12.53 11.04 1.29
N LEU A 62 13.05 9.84 1.57
CA LEU A 62 12.39 8.78 2.35
C LEU A 62 13.12 8.38 3.65
N GLY A 63 14.40 8.68 3.77
CA GLY A 63 15.25 8.39 4.95
C GLY A 63 15.21 9.51 5.99
#